data_AF-A0A1D6P8D3-F1
#
_entry.id   AF-A0A1D6P8D3-F1
#
_cell.length_a   1.000
_cell.length_b   1.000
_cell.length_c   1.000
_cell.angle_alpha   90.00
_cell.angle_beta   90.00
_cell.angle_gamma   90.00
#
_symmetry.space_group_name_H-M   'P 1'
#
loop_
_entity.id
_entity.type
_entity.pdbx_description
1 polymer ?
#
loop_
_entity_poly.entity_id
_entity_poly.type
_entity_poly.pdbx_seq_one_letter_code
_entity_poly.pdbx_strand_id
1 'polypeptide(L)'
;MAVVPAAETLDGLKDRFDLGVFVGDLALDEEVTSDDESLEGLQQELDNCKNDQEVANILASGIKLREYTKGVENNIRQIELDSIQDYIKESENLVSLHDQICDCDNILLQMETVLTGFQTEIGSISSEIKVLQEKSMDMGLKLKNRKAAESKLSKFVEDIIVPPRMIDIIVDGEVNDEYMKTLETLSKKIKFIDADPMVKSSKALKDVQPEVERLRQKAVSKIFEFVIQKFYALRKPKTNIQILQQSVLLKYKYTINFLKEHAKEIYAEVRTAYIDTMNKVLSAHFRAYIQALEKLQMDIATSTDLLGVETRSTGFIFSIGKEPLKTRPSVFALGERINILKEIDQPALIPHIAEAKSQKYSYEVLFRSLQKLLIDTATSE
;
A
#
# COMPACT_ATOMS: atom_id res chain seq x y z
N MET A 1 -1.28 22.30 -44.54
CA MET A 1 -2.69 22.73 -44.70
C MET A 1 -2.95 23.75 -43.61
N ALA A 2 -2.72 25.00 -43.96
CA ALA A 2 -2.91 26.16 -43.10
C ALA A 2 -4.34 26.68 -43.28
N VAL A 3 -5.02 26.98 -42.18
CA VAL A 3 -6.18 27.89 -42.18
C VAL A 3 -6.12 28.68 -40.87
N VAL A 4 -5.62 29.90 -41.00
CA VAL A 4 -5.83 31.04 -40.08
C VAL A 4 -6.93 31.89 -40.72
N PRO A 5 -7.91 32.35 -39.94
CA PRO A 5 -8.39 33.73 -40.06
C PRO A 5 -8.67 34.30 -38.64
N ALA A 6 -8.75 35.60 -38.38
CA ALA A 6 -8.51 36.82 -39.12
C ALA A 6 -8.17 37.87 -38.04
N ALA A 7 -7.28 38.80 -38.38
CA ALA A 7 -6.99 39.95 -37.55
C ALA A 7 -8.15 40.94 -37.63
N GLU A 8 -8.78 41.24 -36.50
CA GLU A 8 -9.66 42.39 -36.35
C GLU A 8 -8.81 43.62 -36.05
N THR A 9 -9.08 44.65 -36.84
CA THR A 9 -8.39 45.92 -36.94
C THR A 9 -8.70 46.85 -35.77
N LEU A 10 -7.63 47.41 -35.23
CA LEU A 10 -7.53 48.70 -34.53
C LEU A 10 -8.71 49.65 -34.76
N ASP A 11 -9.39 50.03 -33.67
CA ASP A 11 -10.14 51.27 -33.61
C ASP A 11 -9.53 52.13 -32.49
N GLY A 12 -8.74 53.13 -32.90
CA GLY A 12 -8.15 54.11 -32.02
C GLY A 12 -9.17 55.20 -31.74
N LEU A 13 -9.64 55.30 -30.50
CA LEU A 13 -10.34 56.47 -30.00
C LEU A 13 -9.40 57.69 -30.06
N LYS A 14 -9.49 58.43 -31.17
CA LYS A 14 -9.07 59.83 -31.25
C LYS A 14 -10.23 60.66 -30.70
N ASP A 15 -10.20 60.94 -29.40
CA ASP A 15 -10.95 62.07 -28.85
C ASP A 15 -10.33 63.35 -29.43
N ARG A 16 -10.92 63.84 -30.54
CA ARG A 16 -10.75 65.21 -30.97
C ARG A 16 -11.53 66.07 -29.97
N PHE A 17 -10.80 66.84 -29.17
CA PHE A 17 -11.34 68.03 -28.52
C PHE A 17 -11.99 68.93 -29.58
N ASP A 18 -13.32 68.99 -29.55
CA ASP A 18 -14.13 69.76 -30.50
C ASP A 18 -14.23 71.20 -30.00
N LEU A 19 -13.25 72.02 -30.39
CA LEU A 19 -13.18 73.46 -30.07
C LEU A 19 -14.22 74.30 -30.85
N GLY A 20 -15.22 73.66 -31.46
CA GLY A 20 -16.29 74.32 -32.21
C GLY A 20 -17.51 74.70 -31.37
N VAL A 21 -17.62 74.25 -30.12
CA VAL A 21 -18.83 74.47 -29.29
C VAL A 21 -18.82 75.83 -28.57
N PHE A 22 -17.67 76.50 -28.47
CA PHE A 22 -17.53 77.73 -27.67
C PHE A 22 -17.34 79.02 -28.48
N VAL A 23 -17.20 78.93 -29.81
CA VAL A 23 -17.14 80.12 -30.67
C VAL A 23 -18.51 80.31 -31.29
N GLY A 24 -19.36 81.10 -30.62
CA GLY A 24 -20.61 81.57 -31.19
C GLY A 24 -20.33 82.32 -32.49
N ASP A 25 -21.00 81.89 -33.56
CA ASP A 25 -20.94 82.45 -34.90
C ASP A 25 -21.29 83.94 -34.86
N LEU A 26 -20.27 84.80 -34.89
CA LEU A 26 -20.41 86.26 -35.01
C LEU A 26 -20.63 86.60 -36.48
N ALA A 27 -21.86 86.44 -36.95
CA ALA A 27 -22.30 86.98 -38.23
C ALA A 27 -22.38 88.51 -38.13
N LEU A 28 -21.37 89.19 -38.68
CA LEU A 28 -21.37 90.63 -38.91
C LEU A 28 -22.18 90.94 -40.17
N ASP A 29 -23.50 91.08 -40.03
CA ASP A 29 -24.35 91.64 -41.08
C ASP A 29 -24.27 93.18 -41.03
N GLU A 30 -23.31 93.75 -41.76
CA GLU A 30 -23.35 95.14 -42.22
C GLU A 30 -24.07 95.20 -43.57
N GLU A 31 -25.40 95.38 -43.58
CA GLU A 31 -26.07 96.03 -44.71
C GLU A 31 -27.15 96.99 -44.20
N VAL A 32 -26.80 98.29 -44.24
CA VAL A 32 -27.74 99.39 -44.15
C VAL A 32 -28.35 99.58 -45.54
N THR A 33 -29.57 99.09 -45.74
CA THR A 33 -30.43 99.54 -46.85
C THR A 33 -31.63 100.27 -46.26
N SER A 34 -31.71 101.58 -46.54
CA SER A 34 -32.89 102.40 -46.31
C SER A 34 -34.04 101.91 -47.18
N ASP A 35 -35.20 101.65 -46.60
CA ASP A 35 -36.47 102.34 -46.93
C ASP A 35 -37.66 101.71 -46.15
N ASP A 36 -38.54 102.60 -45.67
CA ASP A 36 -39.79 102.42 -44.92
C ASP A 36 -39.72 101.98 -43.42
N GLU A 37 -39.33 102.92 -42.55
CA GLU A 37 -39.65 102.84 -41.12
C GLU A 37 -41.13 103.23 -40.88
N SER A 38 -41.94 102.24 -40.51
CA SER A 38 -43.31 102.43 -40.02
C SER A 38 -43.32 103.29 -38.75
N LEU A 39 -44.06 104.40 -38.74
CA LEU A 39 -44.21 105.31 -37.60
C LEU A 39 -45.22 104.82 -36.53
N GLU A 40 -45.68 103.57 -36.63
CA GLU A 40 -46.69 102.99 -35.74
C GLU A 40 -46.00 102.29 -34.55
N GLY A 41 -46.05 102.92 -33.36
CA GLY A 41 -45.41 102.41 -32.13
C GLY A 41 -44.54 103.44 -31.41
N LEU A 42 -44.04 104.45 -32.12
CA LEU A 42 -43.21 105.51 -31.56
C LEU A 42 -43.89 106.28 -30.42
N GLN A 43 -45.22 106.43 -30.44
CA GLN A 43 -45.97 107.10 -29.38
C GLN A 43 -45.83 106.39 -28.02
N GLN A 44 -45.82 105.05 -28.05
CA GLN A 44 -45.73 104.21 -26.85
C GLN A 44 -44.29 104.13 -26.34
N GLU A 45 -43.30 104.16 -27.24
CA GLU A 45 -41.88 104.27 -26.90
C GLU A 45 -41.50 105.67 -26.37
N LEU A 46 -42.14 106.74 -26.87
CA LEU A 46 -41.95 108.11 -26.38
C LEU A 46 -42.51 108.32 -24.96
N ASP A 47 -43.66 107.72 -24.65
CA ASP A 47 -44.26 107.79 -23.31
C ASP A 47 -43.48 106.94 -22.29
N ASN A 48 -42.79 105.87 -22.74
CA ASN A 48 -41.86 105.11 -21.90
C ASN A 48 -40.55 105.89 -21.64
N CYS A 49 -39.99 106.57 -22.65
CA CYS A 49 -38.78 107.38 -22.51
C CYS A 49 -38.97 108.66 -21.69
N LYS A 50 -40.22 109.14 -21.51
CA LYS A 50 -40.54 110.32 -20.70
C LYS A 50 -40.17 110.18 -19.22
N ASN A 51 -40.17 108.95 -18.71
CA ASN A 51 -39.91 108.65 -17.30
C ASN A 51 -38.47 108.16 -17.05
N ASP A 52 -37.62 108.14 -18.08
CA ASP A 52 -36.28 107.59 -17.96
C ASP A 52 -35.31 108.66 -17.45
N GLN A 53 -34.86 108.48 -16.20
CA GLN A 53 -34.06 109.46 -15.46
C GLN A 53 -32.72 109.76 -16.16
N GLU A 54 -32.18 108.79 -16.90
CA GLU A 54 -30.97 108.97 -17.70
C GLU A 54 -31.23 109.82 -18.95
N VAL A 55 -32.36 109.61 -19.64
CA VAL A 55 -32.74 110.40 -20.83
C VAL A 55 -32.99 111.87 -20.46
N ALA A 56 -33.59 112.13 -19.30
CA ALA A 56 -33.77 113.48 -18.76
C ALA A 56 -32.43 114.17 -18.43
N ASN A 57 -31.46 113.45 -17.86
CA ASN A 57 -30.12 113.95 -17.57
C ASN A 57 -29.31 114.22 -18.85
N ILE A 58 -29.47 113.37 -19.87
CA ILE A 58 -28.79 113.53 -21.17
C ILE A 58 -29.34 114.73 -21.93
N LEU A 59 -30.67 114.94 -21.94
CA LEU A 59 -31.30 116.12 -22.54
C LEU A 59 -30.95 117.44 -21.82
N ALA A 60 -30.80 117.42 -20.49
CA ALA A 60 -30.38 118.58 -19.70
C ALA A 60 -28.92 119.01 -19.98
N SER A 61 -28.07 118.07 -20.41
CA SER A 61 -26.68 118.34 -20.79
C SER A 61 -26.51 118.97 -22.20
N GLY A 62 -27.61 119.14 -22.95
CA GLY A 62 -27.62 119.86 -24.23
C GLY A 62 -27.00 119.12 -25.42
N ILE A 63 -26.64 117.84 -25.26
CA ILE A 63 -26.05 116.99 -26.31
C ILE A 63 -27.16 116.20 -27.00
N LYS A 64 -27.11 116.08 -28.33
CA LYS A 64 -28.09 115.28 -29.09
C LYS A 64 -27.97 113.81 -28.66
N LEU A 65 -29.08 113.14 -28.35
CA LEU A 65 -29.11 111.75 -27.87
C LEU A 65 -28.27 110.80 -28.75
N ARG A 66 -28.27 111.01 -30.08
CA ARG A 66 -27.47 110.27 -31.07
C ARG A 66 -25.95 110.47 -30.92
N GLU A 67 -25.49 111.62 -30.45
CA GLU A 67 -24.07 111.87 -30.15
C GLU A 67 -23.65 111.19 -28.84
N TYR A 68 -24.55 111.11 -27.84
CA TYR A 68 -24.32 110.36 -26.60
C TYR A 68 -24.29 108.85 -26.85
N THR A 69 -25.22 108.29 -27.65
CA THR A 69 -25.18 106.88 -28.05
C THR A 69 -23.88 106.54 -28.78
N LYS A 70 -23.41 107.40 -29.69
CA LYS A 70 -22.09 107.24 -30.33
C LYS A 70 -20.94 107.32 -29.32
N GLY A 71 -21.04 108.17 -28.30
CA GLY A 71 -20.07 108.24 -27.20
C GLY A 71 -20.03 106.97 -26.34
N VAL A 72 -21.20 106.43 -25.99
CA VAL A 72 -21.33 105.16 -25.26
C VAL A 72 -20.86 103.98 -26.10
N GLU A 73 -21.20 103.92 -27.38
CA GLU A 73 -20.73 102.89 -28.31
C GLU A 73 -19.20 102.95 -28.48
N ASN A 74 -18.62 104.15 -28.54
CA ASN A 74 -17.18 104.32 -28.54
C ASN A 74 -16.53 103.89 -27.21
N ASN A 75 -17.15 104.18 -26.07
CA ASN A 75 -16.68 103.72 -24.77
C ASN A 75 -16.76 102.18 -24.64
N ILE A 76 -17.83 101.56 -25.16
CA ILE A 76 -17.98 100.10 -25.19
C ILE A 76 -16.88 99.50 -26.07
N ARG A 77 -16.68 100.02 -27.29
CA ARG A 77 -15.58 99.57 -28.16
C ARG A 77 -14.22 99.76 -27.51
N GLN A 78 -14.04 100.84 -26.74
CA GLN A 78 -12.79 101.08 -26.02
C GLN A 78 -12.60 100.09 -24.87
N ILE A 79 -13.65 99.77 -24.10
CA ILE A 79 -13.61 98.74 -23.05
C ILE A 79 -13.44 97.34 -23.63
N GLU A 80 -14.04 97.05 -24.79
CA GLU A 80 -13.84 95.79 -25.51
C GLU A 80 -12.39 95.67 -25.98
N LEU A 81 -11.83 96.73 -26.55
CA LEU A 81 -10.42 96.77 -26.94
C LEU A 81 -9.48 96.65 -25.74
N ASP A 82 -9.77 97.33 -24.64
CA ASP A 82 -9.01 97.24 -23.39
C ASP A 82 -9.10 95.83 -22.78
N SER A 83 -10.28 95.22 -22.78
CA SER A 83 -10.49 93.84 -22.29
C SER A 83 -9.78 92.83 -23.18
N ILE A 84 -9.88 92.97 -24.50
CA ILE A 84 -9.12 92.15 -25.46
C ILE A 84 -7.63 92.33 -25.21
N GLN A 85 -7.16 93.55 -24.95
CA GLN A 85 -5.75 93.82 -24.67
C GLN A 85 -5.29 93.20 -23.34
N ASP A 86 -6.15 93.17 -22.32
CA ASP A 86 -5.89 92.48 -21.06
C ASP A 86 -5.88 90.96 -21.23
N TYR A 87 -6.81 90.39 -22.00
CA TYR A 87 -6.78 88.97 -22.36
C TYR A 87 -5.55 88.62 -23.19
N ILE A 88 -5.11 89.49 -24.10
CA ILE A 88 -3.88 89.29 -24.87
C ILE A 88 -2.65 89.34 -23.96
N LYS A 89 -2.60 90.28 -23.01
CA LYS A 89 -1.51 90.37 -22.02
C LYS A 89 -1.44 89.14 -21.13
N GLU A 90 -2.57 88.69 -20.60
CA GLU A 90 -2.64 87.51 -19.73
C GLU A 90 -2.68 86.19 -20.51
N SER A 91 -2.76 86.23 -21.84
CA SER A 91 -2.79 85.02 -22.67
C SER A 91 -1.53 84.18 -22.49
N GLU A 92 -0.35 84.80 -22.35
CA GLU A 92 0.90 84.07 -22.14
C GLU A 92 0.90 83.34 -20.78
N ASN A 93 0.36 83.97 -19.74
CA ASN A 93 0.24 83.35 -18.42
C ASN A 93 -0.81 82.22 -18.42
N LEU A 94 -1.94 82.42 -19.10
CA LEU A 94 -3.00 81.41 -19.22
C LEU A 94 -2.52 80.20 -20.04
N VAL A 95 -1.78 80.45 -21.13
CA VAL A 95 -1.13 79.40 -21.93
C VAL A 95 -0.07 78.68 -21.10
N SER A 96 0.77 79.39 -20.34
CA SER A 96 1.75 78.75 -19.46
C SER A 96 1.10 77.88 -18.38
N LEU A 97 -0.03 78.32 -17.80
CA LEU A 97 -0.78 77.52 -16.83
C LEU A 97 -1.41 76.31 -17.49
N HIS A 98 -2.00 76.47 -18.67
CA HIS A 98 -2.56 75.38 -19.45
C HIS A 98 -1.47 74.35 -19.81
N ASP A 99 -0.28 74.79 -20.21
CA ASP A 99 0.87 73.92 -20.49
C ASP A 99 1.29 73.16 -19.22
N GLN A 100 1.34 73.82 -18.06
CA GLN A 100 1.63 73.16 -16.78
C GLN A 100 0.55 72.14 -16.37
N ILE A 101 -0.72 72.43 -16.65
CA ILE A 101 -1.83 71.49 -16.40
C ILE A 101 -1.71 70.30 -17.35
N CYS A 102 -1.44 70.53 -18.63
CA CYS A 102 -1.19 69.47 -19.60
C CYS A 102 0.03 68.62 -19.21
N ASP A 103 1.09 69.23 -18.70
CA ASP A 103 2.27 68.50 -18.20
C ASP A 103 1.93 67.65 -16.98
N CYS A 104 1.16 68.18 -16.02
CA CYS A 104 0.67 67.40 -14.88
C CYS A 104 -0.20 66.23 -15.33
N ASP A 105 -1.12 66.47 -16.26
CA ASP A 105 -1.99 65.43 -16.82
C ASP A 105 -1.15 64.37 -17.54
N ASN A 106 -0.15 64.76 -18.33
CA ASN A 106 0.77 63.83 -18.98
C ASN A 106 1.54 62.97 -17.97
N ILE A 107 1.99 63.55 -16.86
CA ILE A 107 2.67 62.81 -15.78
C ILE A 107 1.70 61.84 -15.09
N LEU A 108 0.46 62.26 -14.82
CA LEU A 108 -0.57 61.41 -14.24
C LEU A 108 -0.93 60.26 -15.18
N LEU A 109 -1.02 60.51 -16.47
CA LEU A 109 -1.29 59.52 -17.51
C LEU A 109 -0.15 58.49 -17.60
N GLN A 110 1.10 58.94 -17.47
CA GLN A 110 2.25 58.03 -17.37
C GLN A 110 2.20 57.18 -16.09
N MET A 111 1.90 57.78 -14.94
CA MET A 111 1.75 57.04 -13.68
C MET A 111 0.61 56.02 -13.74
N GLU A 112 -0.54 56.41 -14.30
CA GLU A 112 -1.68 55.51 -14.51
C GLU A 112 -1.31 54.36 -15.45
N THR A 113 -0.63 54.64 -16.55
CA THR A 113 -0.18 53.61 -17.49
C THR A 113 0.76 52.60 -16.81
N VAL A 114 1.70 53.08 -16.00
CA VAL A 114 2.63 52.23 -15.24
C VAL A 114 1.89 51.40 -14.18
N LEU A 115 0.98 52.00 -13.42
CA LEU A 115 0.21 51.30 -12.37
C LEU A 115 -0.75 50.27 -12.96
N THR A 116 -1.43 50.59 -14.06
CA THR A 116 -2.28 49.66 -14.80
C THR A 116 -1.45 48.53 -15.39
N GLY A 117 -0.25 48.83 -15.90
CA GLY A 117 0.75 47.84 -16.30
C GLY A 117 1.09 46.87 -15.16
N PHE A 118 1.48 47.39 -13.99
CA PHE A 118 1.76 46.56 -12.82
C PHE A 118 0.54 45.75 -12.33
N GLN A 119 -0.66 46.34 -12.36
CA GLN A 119 -1.89 45.63 -11.98
C GLN A 119 -2.15 44.45 -12.93
N THR A 120 -1.99 44.65 -14.23
CA THR A 120 -2.18 43.58 -15.21
C THR A 120 -1.11 42.50 -15.09
N GLU A 121 0.17 42.87 -14.88
CA GLU A 121 1.25 41.92 -14.65
C GLU A 121 1.04 41.11 -13.37
N ILE A 122 0.72 41.75 -12.24
CA ILE A 122 0.42 41.06 -10.98
C ILE A 122 -0.82 40.16 -11.13
N GLY A 123 -1.84 40.63 -11.86
CA GLY A 123 -3.03 39.83 -12.19
C GLY A 123 -2.66 38.58 -12.98
N SER A 124 -1.82 38.71 -14.02
CA SER A 124 -1.32 37.60 -14.82
C SER A 124 -0.50 36.62 -13.98
N ILE A 125 0.51 37.12 -13.26
CA ILE A 125 1.40 36.32 -12.39
C ILE A 125 0.60 35.61 -11.31
N SER A 126 -0.36 36.28 -10.67
CA SER A 126 -1.20 35.66 -9.64
C SER A 126 -2.09 34.57 -10.24
N SER A 127 -2.57 34.75 -11.47
CA SER A 127 -3.33 33.71 -12.18
C SER A 127 -2.43 32.52 -12.52
N GLU A 128 -1.20 32.76 -12.98
CA GLU A 128 -0.23 31.71 -13.30
C GLU A 128 0.18 30.92 -12.05
N ILE A 129 0.43 31.60 -10.92
CA ILE A 129 0.71 30.96 -9.63
C ILE A 129 -0.47 30.10 -9.21
N LYS A 130 -1.71 30.58 -9.38
CA LYS A 130 -2.91 29.80 -9.05
C LYS A 130 -3.02 28.55 -9.93
N VAL A 131 -2.81 28.68 -11.24
CA VAL A 131 -2.81 27.53 -12.17
C VAL A 131 -1.70 26.54 -11.82
N LEU A 132 -0.51 27.02 -11.47
CA LEU A 132 0.61 26.17 -11.08
C LEU A 132 0.33 25.46 -9.75
N GLN A 133 -0.30 26.13 -8.80
CA GLN A 133 -0.70 25.55 -7.51
C GLN A 133 -1.78 24.48 -7.70
N GLU A 134 -2.80 24.73 -8.50
CA GLU A 134 -3.84 23.75 -8.84
C GLU A 134 -3.22 22.53 -9.54
N LYS A 135 -2.32 22.75 -10.51
CA LYS A 135 -1.61 21.67 -11.21
C LYS A 135 -0.72 20.86 -10.28
N SER A 136 -0.04 21.52 -9.34
CA SER A 136 0.81 20.85 -8.34
C SER A 136 -0.04 19.99 -7.40
N MET A 137 -1.21 20.48 -6.99
CA MET A 137 -2.13 19.74 -6.13
C MET A 137 -2.75 18.53 -6.86
N ASP A 138 -3.19 18.71 -8.11
CA ASP A 138 -3.69 17.62 -8.96
C ASP A 138 -2.61 16.54 -9.19
N MET A 139 -1.37 16.96 -9.48
CA MET A 139 -0.25 16.04 -9.62
C MET A 139 0.05 15.30 -8.31
N GLY A 140 -0.05 15.97 -7.17
CA GLY A 140 0.07 15.36 -5.84
C GLY A 140 -0.99 14.28 -5.59
N LEU A 141 -2.25 14.55 -5.95
CA LEU A 141 -3.34 13.58 -5.86
C LEU A 141 -3.11 12.37 -6.79
N LYS A 142 -2.73 12.62 -8.05
CA LYS A 142 -2.38 11.56 -9.01
C LYS A 142 -1.24 10.67 -8.50
N LEU A 143 -0.21 11.27 -7.91
CA LEU A 143 0.92 10.54 -7.33
C LEU A 143 0.47 9.69 -6.14
N LYS A 144 -0.35 10.23 -5.24
CA LYS A 144 -0.88 9.48 -4.09
C LYS A 144 -1.73 8.29 -4.53
N ASN A 145 -2.60 8.49 -5.53
CA ASN A 145 -3.42 7.43 -6.10
C ASN A 145 -2.57 6.36 -6.78
N ARG A 146 -1.54 6.76 -7.54
CA ARG A 146 -0.61 5.82 -8.18
C ARG A 146 0.18 5.02 -7.15
N LYS A 147 0.71 5.64 -6.09
CA LYS A 147 1.41 4.93 -5.00
C LYS A 147 0.50 3.94 -4.28
N ALA A 148 -0.76 4.32 -4.04
CA ALA A 148 -1.73 3.42 -3.40
C ALA A 148 -2.05 2.21 -4.30
N ALA A 149 -2.21 2.42 -5.61
CA ALA A 149 -2.41 1.36 -6.58
C ALA A 149 -1.17 0.47 -6.73
N GLU A 150 0.02 1.07 -6.83
CA GLU A 150 1.31 0.40 -6.90
C GLU A 150 1.52 -0.51 -5.70
N SER A 151 1.26 -0.04 -4.48
CA SER A 151 1.41 -0.87 -3.26
C SER A 151 0.49 -2.09 -3.27
N LYS A 152 -0.74 -1.95 -3.76
CA LYS A 152 -1.69 -3.08 -3.88
C LYS A 152 -1.25 -4.05 -4.98
N LEU A 153 -0.82 -3.53 -6.13
CA LEU A 153 -0.35 -4.34 -7.25
C LEU A 153 0.96 -5.06 -6.93
N SER A 154 1.90 -4.43 -6.23
CA SER A 154 3.17 -5.04 -5.81
C SER A 154 2.92 -6.26 -4.92
N LYS A 155 2.05 -6.12 -3.90
CA LYS A 155 1.66 -7.24 -3.03
C LYS A 155 1.06 -8.40 -3.83
N PHE A 156 0.14 -8.10 -4.73
CA PHE A 156 -0.46 -9.10 -5.60
C PHE A 156 0.57 -9.81 -6.50
N VAL A 157 1.51 -9.06 -7.07
CA VAL A 157 2.59 -9.63 -7.90
C VAL A 157 3.54 -10.47 -7.06
N GLU A 158 3.94 -10.01 -5.86
CA GLU A 158 4.78 -10.76 -4.93
C GLU A 158 4.14 -12.09 -4.50
N ASP A 159 2.83 -12.10 -4.31
CA ASP A 159 2.09 -13.31 -3.93
C ASP A 159 1.97 -14.31 -5.10
N ILE A 160 1.87 -13.84 -6.34
CA ILE A 160 1.72 -14.71 -7.52
C ILE A 160 3.06 -15.15 -8.12
N ILE A 161 4.09 -14.29 -8.11
CA ILE A 161 5.34 -14.57 -8.82
C ILE A 161 6.06 -15.79 -8.25
N VAL A 162 6.54 -16.67 -9.12
CA VAL A 162 7.38 -17.81 -8.75
C VAL A 162 8.81 -17.49 -9.17
N PRO A 163 9.72 -17.18 -8.24
CA PRO A 163 11.11 -16.89 -8.58
C PRO A 163 11.82 -18.12 -9.19
N PRO A 164 12.70 -17.96 -10.19
CA PRO A 164 13.45 -19.09 -10.76
C PRO A 164 14.24 -19.89 -9.71
N ARG A 165 14.83 -19.20 -8.73
CA ARG A 165 15.52 -19.84 -7.60
C ARG A 165 14.64 -20.81 -6.81
N MET A 166 13.36 -20.51 -6.67
CA MET A 166 12.40 -21.40 -6.00
C MET A 166 12.19 -22.68 -6.82
N ILE A 167 12.17 -22.57 -8.15
CA ILE A 167 12.07 -23.71 -9.06
C ILE A 167 13.31 -24.58 -8.94
N ASP A 168 14.50 -23.99 -9.01
CA ASP A 168 15.78 -24.73 -8.91
C ASP A 168 15.90 -25.49 -7.58
N ILE A 169 15.55 -24.86 -6.45
CA ILE A 169 15.57 -25.51 -5.14
C ILE A 169 14.59 -26.69 -5.09
N ILE A 170 13.40 -26.54 -5.66
CA ILE A 170 12.39 -27.61 -5.61
C ILE A 170 12.74 -28.76 -6.56
N VAL A 171 13.16 -28.44 -7.77
CA VAL A 171 13.46 -29.44 -8.81
C VAL A 171 14.79 -30.14 -8.52
N ASP A 172 15.86 -29.39 -8.31
CA ASP A 172 17.24 -29.91 -8.24
C ASP A 172 17.81 -29.94 -6.82
N GLY A 173 17.35 -29.08 -5.92
CA GLY A 173 17.90 -28.97 -4.56
C GLY A 173 17.60 -30.16 -3.64
N GLU A 174 18.47 -30.46 -2.68
CA GLU A 174 18.21 -31.51 -1.68
C GLU A 174 17.17 -31.06 -0.64
N VAL A 175 16.52 -32.03 0.04
CA VAL A 175 15.52 -31.76 1.09
C VAL A 175 16.23 -31.31 2.37
N ASN A 176 16.63 -30.04 2.41
CA ASN A 176 17.31 -29.36 3.52
C ASN A 176 16.39 -28.35 4.22
N ASP A 177 16.90 -27.64 5.22
CA ASP A 177 16.15 -26.58 5.93
C ASP A 177 15.74 -25.42 5.00
N GLU A 178 16.55 -25.14 3.98
CA GLU A 178 16.22 -24.18 2.92
C GLU A 178 15.05 -24.65 2.05
N TYR A 179 15.01 -25.93 1.69
CA TYR A 179 13.90 -26.53 0.96
C TYR A 179 12.59 -26.41 1.74
N MET A 180 12.63 -26.63 3.06
CA MET A 180 11.45 -26.51 3.93
C MET A 180 10.88 -25.07 3.93
N LYS A 181 11.73 -24.04 3.99
CA LYS A 181 11.30 -22.64 3.90
C LYS A 181 10.71 -22.30 2.53
N THR A 182 11.32 -22.81 1.47
CA THR A 182 10.83 -22.66 0.10
C THR A 182 9.47 -23.36 -0.08
N LEU A 183 9.29 -24.54 0.53
CA LEU A 183 8.04 -25.28 0.55
C LEU A 183 6.93 -24.55 1.31
N GLU A 184 7.24 -23.90 2.44
CA GLU A 184 6.31 -23.03 3.16
C GLU A 184 5.85 -21.86 2.30
N THR A 185 6.79 -21.25 1.57
CA THR A 185 6.49 -20.14 0.66
C THR A 185 5.59 -20.61 -0.49
N LEU A 186 5.89 -21.76 -1.08
CA LEU A 186 5.04 -22.37 -2.10
C LEU A 186 3.64 -22.69 -1.57
N SER A 187 3.52 -23.23 -0.35
CA SER A 187 2.24 -23.51 0.30
C SER A 187 1.39 -22.25 0.45
N LYS A 188 1.99 -21.13 0.88
CA LYS A 188 1.31 -19.83 0.98
C LYS A 188 0.81 -19.36 -0.39
N LYS A 189 1.63 -19.50 -1.44
CA LYS A 189 1.27 -19.14 -2.82
C LYS A 189 0.11 -19.97 -3.35
N ILE A 190 0.12 -21.29 -3.14
CA ILE A 190 -0.99 -22.17 -3.54
C ILE A 190 -2.28 -21.78 -2.81
N LYS A 191 -2.21 -21.56 -1.47
CA LYS A 191 -3.38 -21.13 -0.69
C LYS A 191 -3.93 -19.78 -1.14
N PHE A 192 -3.08 -18.83 -1.50
CA PHE A 192 -3.50 -17.53 -2.04
C PHE A 192 -4.27 -17.68 -3.36
N ILE A 193 -3.75 -18.53 -4.27
CA ILE A 193 -4.40 -18.84 -5.54
C ILE A 193 -5.77 -19.51 -5.32
N ASP A 194 -5.87 -20.40 -4.31
CA ASP A 194 -7.11 -21.12 -4.04
C ASP A 194 -8.16 -20.32 -3.26
N ALA A 195 -7.74 -19.43 -2.38
CA ALA A 195 -8.61 -18.69 -1.47
C ALA A 195 -9.45 -17.61 -2.17
N ASP A 196 -8.92 -16.97 -3.21
CA ASP A 196 -9.57 -15.80 -3.79
C ASP A 196 -10.08 -16.08 -5.22
N PRO A 197 -11.40 -16.30 -5.41
CA PRO A 197 -11.98 -16.57 -6.73
C PRO A 197 -11.86 -15.36 -7.68
N MET A 198 -11.70 -14.14 -7.16
CA MET A 198 -11.50 -12.95 -7.98
C MET A 198 -10.12 -12.95 -8.62
N VAL A 199 -9.11 -13.45 -7.91
CA VAL A 199 -7.72 -13.61 -8.40
C VAL A 199 -7.69 -14.62 -9.55
N LYS A 200 -8.47 -15.70 -9.48
CA LYS A 200 -8.61 -16.74 -10.53
C LYS A 200 -9.09 -16.20 -11.88
N SER A 201 -9.75 -15.05 -11.89
CA SER A 201 -10.22 -14.40 -13.13
C SER A 201 -9.12 -13.60 -13.87
N SER A 202 -8.01 -13.30 -13.20
CA SER A 202 -6.91 -12.51 -13.77
C SER A 202 -6.13 -13.28 -14.84
N LYS A 203 -5.78 -12.61 -15.94
CA LYS A 203 -4.99 -13.19 -17.03
C LYS A 203 -3.60 -13.64 -16.56
N ALA A 204 -2.94 -12.85 -15.71
CA ALA A 204 -1.62 -13.19 -15.18
C ALA A 204 -1.62 -14.47 -14.33
N LEU A 205 -2.72 -14.77 -13.64
CA LEU A 205 -2.82 -16.01 -12.87
C LEU A 205 -3.01 -17.22 -13.78
N LYS A 206 -3.73 -17.10 -14.90
CA LYS A 206 -3.90 -18.21 -15.85
C LYS A 206 -2.56 -18.70 -16.42
N ASP A 207 -1.60 -17.81 -16.58
CA ASP A 207 -0.26 -18.15 -17.07
C ASP A 207 0.61 -18.80 -15.97
N VAL A 208 0.47 -18.35 -14.72
CA VAL A 208 1.30 -18.82 -13.59
C VAL A 208 0.73 -20.07 -12.91
N GLN A 209 -0.58 -20.24 -12.91
CA GLN A 209 -1.27 -21.39 -12.32
C GLN A 209 -0.73 -22.76 -12.78
N PRO A 210 -0.51 -23.02 -14.09
CA PRO A 210 0.06 -24.30 -14.52
C PRO A 210 1.49 -24.52 -14.02
N GLU A 211 2.30 -23.46 -13.90
CA GLU A 211 3.67 -23.56 -13.38
C GLU A 211 3.68 -23.85 -11.88
N VAL A 212 2.82 -23.19 -11.10
CA VAL A 212 2.65 -23.48 -9.66
C VAL A 212 2.14 -24.92 -9.45
N GLU A 213 1.23 -25.38 -10.30
CA GLU A 213 0.69 -26.74 -10.23
C GLU A 213 1.75 -27.79 -10.59
N ARG A 214 2.55 -27.56 -11.63
CA ARG A 214 3.70 -28.41 -11.96
C ARG A 214 4.72 -28.48 -10.82
N LEU A 215 5.00 -27.33 -10.21
CA LEU A 215 5.92 -27.22 -9.09
C LEU A 215 5.38 -27.97 -7.86
N ARG A 216 4.06 -27.88 -7.60
CA ARG A 216 3.37 -28.66 -6.58
C ARG A 216 3.54 -30.16 -6.82
N GLN A 217 3.23 -30.65 -8.02
CA GLN A 217 3.35 -32.08 -8.37
C GLN A 217 4.79 -32.59 -8.22
N LYS A 218 5.77 -31.78 -8.66
CA LYS A 218 7.19 -32.13 -8.52
C LYS A 218 7.64 -32.16 -7.06
N ALA A 219 7.25 -31.16 -6.27
CA ALA A 219 7.55 -31.10 -4.84
C ALA A 219 6.95 -32.30 -4.09
N VAL A 220 5.69 -32.65 -4.39
CA VAL A 220 5.00 -33.78 -3.80
C VAL A 220 5.70 -35.10 -4.13
N SER A 221 6.06 -35.32 -5.40
CA SER A 221 6.78 -36.52 -5.83
C SER A 221 8.13 -36.66 -5.13
N LYS A 222 8.88 -35.57 -5.02
CA LYS A 222 10.19 -35.54 -4.36
C LYS A 222 10.09 -35.79 -2.85
N ILE A 223 9.10 -35.18 -2.19
CA ILE A 223 8.83 -35.43 -0.77
C ILE A 223 8.44 -36.90 -0.55
N PHE A 224 7.59 -37.45 -1.42
CA PHE A 224 7.20 -38.85 -1.35
C PHE A 224 8.43 -39.77 -1.44
N GLU A 225 9.27 -39.61 -2.47
CA GLU A 225 10.50 -40.38 -2.62
C GLU A 225 11.42 -40.26 -1.40
N PHE A 226 11.63 -39.04 -0.90
CA PHE A 226 12.45 -38.79 0.27
C PHE A 226 11.91 -39.51 1.52
N VAL A 227 10.61 -39.38 1.80
CA VAL A 227 9.98 -40.00 2.97
C VAL A 227 10.02 -41.53 2.88
N ILE A 228 9.70 -42.07 1.71
CA ILE A 228 9.76 -43.53 1.46
C ILE A 228 11.20 -44.05 1.61
N GLN A 229 12.21 -43.32 1.12
CA GLN A 229 13.61 -43.67 1.37
C GLN A 229 13.96 -43.69 2.86
N LYS A 230 13.43 -42.76 3.67
CA LYS A 230 13.59 -42.80 5.13
C LYS A 230 12.88 -44.00 5.76
N PHE A 231 11.70 -44.39 5.26
CA PHE A 231 11.02 -45.60 5.72
C PHE A 231 11.81 -46.87 5.38
N TYR A 232 12.44 -46.94 4.21
CA TYR A 232 13.35 -48.05 3.89
C TYR A 232 14.58 -48.09 4.81
N ALA A 233 15.10 -46.93 5.23
CA ALA A 233 16.19 -46.88 6.20
C ALA A 233 15.78 -47.47 7.57
N LEU A 234 14.52 -47.29 8.00
CA LEU A 234 13.99 -47.91 9.23
C LEU A 234 13.98 -49.44 9.17
N ARG A 235 13.88 -50.04 7.97
CA ARG A 235 13.88 -51.49 7.80
C ARG A 235 15.28 -52.11 7.95
N LYS A 236 16.36 -51.30 7.92
CA LYS A 236 17.72 -51.84 7.99
C LYS A 236 18.00 -52.43 9.39
N PRO A 237 18.55 -53.65 9.47
CA PRO A 237 18.88 -54.28 10.75
C PRO A 237 19.93 -53.47 11.51
N LYS A 238 19.87 -53.50 12.86
CA LYS A 238 20.74 -52.74 13.78
C LYS A 238 20.52 -51.21 13.80
N THR A 239 19.47 -50.70 13.18
CA THR A 239 19.11 -49.28 13.26
C THR A 239 18.40 -49.00 14.59
N ASN A 240 18.83 -47.97 15.32
CA ASN A 240 18.08 -47.48 16.47
C ASN A 240 16.86 -46.68 15.97
N ILE A 241 15.69 -47.32 16.01
CA ILE A 241 14.42 -46.78 15.51
C ILE A 241 14.07 -45.47 16.21
N GLN A 242 14.26 -45.38 17.53
CA GLN A 242 13.97 -44.18 18.33
C GLN A 242 14.85 -43.00 17.92
N ILE A 243 16.15 -43.23 17.72
CA ILE A 243 17.06 -42.16 17.28
C ILE A 243 16.67 -41.65 15.88
N LEU A 244 16.33 -42.54 14.95
CA LEU A 244 15.94 -42.13 13.58
C LEU A 244 14.61 -41.36 13.57
N GLN A 245 13.64 -41.79 14.38
CA GLN A 245 12.36 -41.07 14.54
C GLN A 245 12.58 -39.67 15.12
N GLN A 246 13.35 -39.55 16.19
CA GLN A 246 13.56 -38.27 16.88
C GLN A 246 14.46 -37.29 16.12
N SER A 247 15.57 -37.77 15.55
CA SER A 247 16.56 -36.88 14.92
C SER A 247 16.29 -36.58 13.45
N VAL A 248 15.66 -37.50 12.73
CA VAL A 248 15.46 -37.37 11.28
C VAL A 248 14.00 -37.08 10.94
N LEU A 249 13.05 -37.92 11.38
CA LEU A 249 11.65 -37.76 10.96
C LEU A 249 10.97 -36.53 11.57
N LEU A 250 11.20 -36.22 12.85
CA LEU A 250 10.64 -35.02 13.49
C LEU A 250 11.12 -33.73 12.83
N LYS A 251 12.38 -33.68 12.38
CA LYS A 251 12.94 -32.50 11.69
C LYS A 251 12.14 -32.16 10.43
N TYR A 252 11.66 -33.16 9.71
CA TYR A 252 10.89 -32.99 8.47
C TYR A 252 9.37 -33.05 8.67
N LYS A 253 8.85 -32.82 9.88
CA LYS A 253 7.40 -32.82 10.17
C LYS A 253 6.59 -31.96 9.18
N TYR A 254 7.14 -30.82 8.74
CA TYR A 254 6.42 -29.92 7.83
C TYR A 254 6.17 -30.54 6.46
N THR A 255 7.04 -31.43 5.94
CA THR A 255 6.80 -32.07 4.64
C THR A 255 5.54 -32.93 4.65
N ILE A 256 5.27 -33.62 5.76
CA ILE A 256 4.05 -34.41 5.95
C ILE A 256 2.81 -33.52 6.07
N ASN A 257 2.92 -32.40 6.77
CA ASN A 257 1.84 -31.40 6.82
C ASN A 257 1.55 -30.81 5.43
N PHE A 258 2.58 -30.54 4.64
CA PHE A 258 2.43 -30.07 3.26
C PHE A 258 1.68 -31.09 2.40
N LEU A 259 2.04 -32.38 2.47
CA LEU A 259 1.30 -33.43 1.78
C LEU A 259 -0.17 -33.48 2.21
N LYS A 260 -0.45 -33.35 3.51
CA LYS A 260 -1.83 -33.36 4.03
C LYS A 260 -2.68 -32.21 3.47
N GLU A 261 -2.09 -31.04 3.29
CA GLU A 261 -2.79 -29.86 2.77
C GLU A 261 -2.98 -29.91 1.26
N HIS A 262 -1.93 -30.30 0.51
CA HIS A 262 -1.88 -30.14 -0.94
C HIS A 262 -2.07 -31.43 -1.74
N ALA A 263 -1.93 -32.60 -1.11
CA ALA A 263 -1.99 -33.92 -1.77
C ALA A 263 -2.53 -35.01 -0.82
N LYS A 264 -3.83 -34.96 -0.50
CA LYS A 264 -4.49 -35.87 0.46
C LYS A 264 -4.35 -37.36 0.11
N GLU A 265 -4.38 -37.69 -1.18
CA GLU A 265 -4.25 -39.07 -1.67
C GLU A 265 -2.85 -39.63 -1.36
N ILE A 266 -1.81 -38.87 -1.71
CA ILE A 266 -0.42 -39.27 -1.48
C ILE A 266 -0.10 -39.28 0.03
N TYR A 267 -0.68 -38.35 0.80
CA TYR A 267 -0.60 -38.41 2.26
C TYR A 267 -1.18 -39.71 2.83
N ALA A 268 -2.32 -40.19 2.31
CA ALA A 268 -2.91 -41.45 2.75
C ALA A 268 -2.02 -42.64 2.41
N GLU A 269 -1.40 -42.64 1.23
CA GLU A 269 -0.43 -43.66 0.82
C GLU A 269 0.82 -43.66 1.72
N VAL A 270 1.41 -42.48 1.99
CA VAL A 270 2.57 -42.35 2.89
C VAL A 270 2.22 -42.85 4.29
N ARG A 271 1.03 -42.53 4.80
CA ARG A 271 0.57 -43.01 6.11
C ARG A 271 0.47 -44.53 6.15
N THR A 272 -0.15 -45.13 5.13
CA THR A 272 -0.26 -46.60 5.03
C THR A 272 1.13 -47.24 4.92
N ALA A 273 2.03 -46.68 4.10
CA ALA A 273 3.39 -47.17 3.96
C ALA A 273 4.20 -47.10 5.27
N TYR A 274 3.98 -46.06 6.08
CA TYR A 274 4.56 -45.96 7.43
C TYR A 274 4.03 -47.05 8.35
N ILE A 275 2.70 -47.21 8.42
CA ILE A 275 2.04 -48.22 9.26
C ILE A 275 2.55 -49.62 8.89
N ASP A 276 2.60 -49.95 7.60
CA ASP A 276 3.08 -51.25 7.13
C ASP A 276 4.56 -51.48 7.45
N THR A 277 5.38 -50.43 7.36
CA THR A 277 6.81 -50.52 7.66
C THR A 277 7.03 -50.70 9.16
N MET A 278 6.38 -49.89 10.00
CA MET A 278 6.47 -49.99 11.46
C MET A 278 5.91 -51.32 11.96
N ASN A 279 4.76 -51.78 11.45
CA ASN A 279 4.20 -53.07 11.81
C ASN A 279 5.20 -54.20 11.52
N LYS A 280 5.82 -54.23 10.34
CA LYS A 280 6.84 -55.23 9.98
C LYS A 280 8.08 -55.15 10.88
N VAL A 281 8.60 -53.94 11.11
CA VAL A 281 9.82 -53.72 11.91
C VAL A 281 9.59 -54.06 13.38
N LEU A 282 8.51 -53.56 13.99
CA LEU A 282 8.15 -53.84 15.38
C LEU A 282 7.80 -55.31 15.58
N SER A 283 7.02 -55.92 14.69
CA SER A 283 6.72 -57.36 14.77
C SER A 283 7.98 -58.22 14.70
N ALA A 284 8.94 -57.87 13.85
CA ALA A 284 10.22 -58.58 13.78
C ALA A 284 11.05 -58.38 15.05
N HIS A 285 11.10 -57.14 15.57
CA HIS A 285 11.81 -56.80 16.80
C HIS A 285 11.23 -57.55 18.02
N PHE A 286 9.91 -57.51 18.22
CA PHE A 286 9.25 -58.22 19.31
C PHE A 286 9.36 -59.73 19.17
N ARG A 287 9.26 -60.29 17.95
CA ARG A 287 9.45 -61.74 17.75
C ARG A 287 10.87 -62.18 18.10
N ALA A 288 11.88 -61.44 17.66
CA ALA A 288 13.29 -61.72 18.00
C ALA A 288 13.53 -61.57 19.51
N TYR A 289 12.93 -60.55 20.13
CA TYR A 289 13.02 -60.33 21.56
C TYR A 289 12.37 -61.45 22.38
N ILE A 290 11.16 -61.88 22.01
CA ILE A 290 10.45 -63.00 22.66
C ILE A 290 11.28 -64.29 22.54
N GLN A 291 11.78 -64.62 21.34
CA GLN A 291 12.64 -65.80 21.15
C GLN A 291 13.92 -65.75 21.99
N ALA A 292 14.49 -64.56 22.20
CA ALA A 292 15.66 -64.38 23.06
C ALA A 292 15.30 -64.52 24.55
N LEU A 293 14.13 -64.03 24.98
CA LEU A 293 13.63 -64.21 26.34
C LEU A 293 13.28 -65.67 26.65
N GLU A 294 12.68 -66.41 25.72
CA GLU A 294 12.36 -67.83 25.88
C GLU A 294 13.60 -68.67 26.16
N LYS A 295 14.75 -68.36 25.52
CA LYS A 295 16.04 -69.02 25.81
C LYS A 295 16.56 -68.76 27.23
N LEU A 296 16.19 -67.63 27.82
CA LEU A 296 16.58 -67.22 29.17
C LEU A 296 15.62 -67.75 30.26
N GLN A 297 14.55 -68.44 29.86
CA GLN A 297 13.57 -68.99 30.79
C GLN A 297 14.16 -70.13 31.62
N MET A 298 13.88 -70.07 32.93
CA MET A 298 14.08 -71.21 33.83
C MET A 298 12.99 -72.26 33.59
N ASP A 299 13.39 -73.51 33.36
CA ASP A 299 12.47 -74.63 33.36
C ASP A 299 12.04 -74.93 34.80
N ILE A 300 10.78 -74.61 35.11
CA ILE A 300 10.19 -74.78 36.44
C ILE A 300 9.74 -76.23 36.67
N ALA A 301 9.33 -76.95 35.62
CA ALA A 301 8.92 -78.35 35.69
C ALA A 301 9.31 -79.10 34.41
N THR A 302 9.75 -80.35 34.54
CA THR A 302 10.00 -81.26 33.42
C THR A 302 9.01 -82.43 33.53
N SER A 303 8.71 -83.16 32.43
CA SER A 303 7.79 -84.32 32.45
C SER A 303 8.18 -85.43 33.45
N THR A 304 9.38 -85.39 33.99
CA THR A 304 9.92 -86.31 35.00
C THR A 304 9.72 -85.82 36.44
N ASP A 305 9.10 -84.66 36.64
CA ASP A 305 8.98 -84.02 37.95
C ASP A 305 7.74 -84.55 38.70
N LEU A 306 7.95 -85.05 39.92
CA LEU A 306 6.92 -85.70 40.73
C LEU A 306 6.22 -84.66 41.61
N LEU A 307 4.92 -84.46 41.41
CA LEU A 307 4.08 -83.62 42.27
C LEU A 307 3.92 -84.29 43.65
N GLY A 308 4.33 -83.59 44.71
CA GLY A 308 4.15 -84.06 46.09
C GLY A 308 5.33 -84.84 46.69
N VAL A 309 6.57 -84.56 46.27
CA VAL A 309 7.74 -85.01 47.06
C VAL A 309 7.78 -84.20 48.35
N GLU A 310 7.27 -84.78 49.43
CA GLU A 310 7.50 -84.33 50.79
C GLU A 310 9.03 -84.29 50.99
N THR A 311 9.61 -83.12 51.25
CA THR A 311 11.04 -82.98 51.55
C THR A 311 11.32 -83.60 52.92
N ARG A 312 11.29 -84.93 52.99
CA ARG A 312 11.80 -85.65 54.14
C ARG A 312 13.30 -85.45 54.13
N SER A 313 13.78 -84.73 55.13
CA SER A 313 15.16 -84.73 55.57
C SER A 313 15.53 -86.13 56.08
N THR A 314 15.63 -87.11 55.18
CA THR A 314 16.20 -88.41 55.50
C THR A 314 17.60 -88.45 54.91
N GLY A 315 18.59 -88.27 55.78
CA GLY A 315 19.96 -88.56 55.45
C GLY A 315 20.08 -90.02 55.03
N PHE A 316 20.49 -90.24 53.78
CA PHE A 316 21.03 -91.51 53.34
C PHE A 316 22.37 -91.22 52.66
N ILE A 317 23.42 -91.70 53.32
CA ILE A 317 24.78 -91.79 52.81
C ILE A 317 24.73 -92.82 51.67
N PHE A 318 25.33 -92.49 50.52
CA PHE A 318 25.34 -93.26 49.24
C PHE A 318 24.24 -92.93 48.22
N SER A 319 24.41 -91.79 47.52
CA SER A 319 23.94 -91.62 46.14
C SER A 319 24.91 -90.70 45.39
N ILE A 320 25.70 -91.29 44.50
CA ILE A 320 26.63 -90.62 43.59
C ILE A 320 25.82 -89.99 42.45
N GLY A 321 26.02 -88.70 42.21
CA GLY A 321 25.78 -88.08 40.90
C GLY A 321 24.39 -87.49 40.61
N LYS A 322 23.72 -86.86 41.58
CA LYS A 322 22.70 -85.85 41.25
C LYS A 322 23.01 -84.56 41.99
N GLU A 323 23.22 -83.49 41.22
CA GLU A 323 23.35 -82.13 41.73
C GLU A 323 22.21 -81.84 42.71
N PRO A 324 22.51 -81.19 43.86
CA PRO A 324 21.49 -80.92 44.86
C PRO A 324 20.42 -79.99 44.27
N LEU A 325 19.15 -80.38 44.43
CA LEU A 325 17.92 -79.64 44.12
C LEU A 325 17.77 -78.32 44.92
N LYS A 326 18.87 -77.68 45.35
CA LYS A 326 18.87 -76.42 46.10
C LYS A 326 18.66 -75.18 45.21
N THR A 327 18.79 -75.30 43.89
CA THR A 327 18.65 -74.19 42.93
C THR A 327 17.37 -74.25 42.10
N ARG A 328 16.49 -75.22 42.34
CA ARG A 328 15.15 -75.27 41.71
C ARG A 328 14.10 -74.95 42.77
N PRO A 329 13.47 -73.76 42.73
CA PRO A 329 12.29 -73.54 43.56
C PRO A 329 11.24 -74.59 43.19
N SER A 330 10.63 -75.23 44.20
CA SER A 330 9.45 -76.08 44.00
C SER A 330 8.44 -75.34 43.14
N VAL A 331 7.73 -76.06 42.25
CA VAL A 331 6.78 -75.49 41.28
C VAL A 331 5.79 -74.52 41.94
N PHE A 332 5.43 -74.76 43.21
CA PHE A 332 4.50 -73.95 44.00
C PHE A 332 5.16 -73.01 45.02
N ALA A 333 6.49 -73.00 45.15
CA ALA A 333 7.18 -72.09 46.04
C ALA A 333 7.30 -70.69 45.40
N LEU A 334 6.64 -69.71 46.01
CA LEU A 334 6.65 -68.32 45.52
C LEU A 334 7.98 -67.60 45.76
N GLY A 335 8.74 -67.94 46.81
CA GLY A 335 10.08 -67.37 47.08
C GLY A 335 10.13 -65.84 46.94
N GLU A 336 11.17 -65.35 46.27
CA GLU A 336 11.41 -63.91 46.02
C GLU A 336 10.56 -63.31 44.87
N ARG A 337 9.60 -64.06 44.29
CA ARG A 337 8.78 -63.58 43.15
C ARG A 337 7.95 -62.35 43.50
N ILE A 338 7.67 -62.09 44.78
CA ILE A 338 6.99 -60.88 45.23
C ILE A 338 7.78 -59.59 44.95
N ASN A 339 9.11 -59.67 44.83
CA ASN A 339 9.94 -58.50 44.54
C ASN A 339 9.71 -57.96 43.12
N ILE A 340 9.22 -58.81 42.20
CA ILE A 340 8.86 -58.40 40.83
C ILE A 340 7.77 -57.32 40.84
N LEU A 341 6.85 -57.37 41.81
CA LEU A 341 5.81 -56.36 42.01
C LEU A 341 6.33 -55.05 42.62
N LYS A 342 7.47 -55.10 43.32
CA LYS A 342 8.14 -53.90 43.83
C LYS A 342 9.02 -53.24 42.77
N GLU A 343 9.46 -54.01 41.79
CA GLU A 343 10.37 -53.59 40.73
C GLU A 343 9.65 -53.32 39.39
N ILE A 344 8.34 -53.05 39.39
CA ILE A 344 7.52 -52.88 38.17
C ILE A 344 8.11 -51.84 37.21
N ASP A 345 8.77 -50.80 37.72
CA ASP A 345 9.31 -49.69 36.90
C ASP A 345 10.74 -49.90 36.39
N GLN A 346 11.43 -50.98 36.77
CA GLN A 346 12.78 -51.25 36.27
C GLN A 346 12.82 -51.33 34.72
N PRO A 347 13.96 -51.06 34.08
CA PRO A 347 14.08 -51.21 32.63
C PRO A 347 13.82 -52.67 32.19
N ALA A 348 13.43 -52.83 30.92
CA ALA A 348 13.34 -54.15 30.31
C ALA A 348 14.72 -54.83 30.29
N LEU A 349 14.74 -56.15 30.46
CA LEU A 349 15.92 -56.99 30.33
C LEU A 349 16.51 -56.85 28.93
N ILE A 350 17.84 -56.78 28.85
CA ILE A 350 18.57 -56.77 27.59
C ILE A 350 19.06 -58.20 27.34
N PRO A 351 18.49 -58.96 26.38
CA PRO A 351 18.73 -60.40 26.26
C PRO A 351 20.20 -60.75 26.05
N HIS A 352 20.95 -59.95 25.28
CA HIS A 352 22.38 -60.17 25.04
C HIS A 352 23.24 -60.02 26.32
N ILE A 353 22.84 -59.15 27.27
CA ILE A 353 23.57 -58.97 28.53
C ILE A 353 23.23 -60.11 29.50
N ALA A 354 21.98 -60.53 29.52
CA ALA A 354 21.50 -61.66 30.32
C ALA A 354 22.11 -62.99 29.88
N GLU A 355 22.21 -63.22 28.56
CA GLU A 355 22.84 -64.41 27.98
C GLU A 355 24.34 -64.47 28.31
N ALA A 356 25.05 -63.33 28.24
CA ALA A 356 26.46 -63.24 28.63
C ALA A 356 26.72 -63.52 30.11
N LYS A 357 25.72 -63.26 30.98
CA LYS A 357 25.78 -63.56 32.41
C LYS A 357 25.35 -64.99 32.75
N SER A 358 24.91 -65.78 31.75
CA SER A 358 24.37 -67.14 31.93
C SER A 358 23.27 -67.23 33.01
N GLN A 359 22.53 -66.14 33.23
CA GLN A 359 21.51 -66.06 34.26
C GLN A 359 20.16 -66.40 33.65
N LYS A 360 19.47 -67.40 34.22
CA LYS A 360 18.10 -67.73 33.86
C LYS A 360 17.10 -66.99 34.76
N TYR A 361 15.94 -66.65 34.23
CA TYR A 361 14.90 -65.90 34.93
C TYR A 361 13.58 -66.66 35.02
N SER A 362 12.75 -66.34 36.02
CA SER A 362 11.39 -66.86 36.11
C SER A 362 10.50 -66.23 35.04
N TYR A 363 9.41 -66.91 34.68
CA TYR A 363 8.50 -66.46 33.62
C TYR A 363 7.91 -65.07 33.92
N GLU A 364 7.62 -64.77 35.18
CA GLU A 364 7.03 -63.49 35.59
C GLU A 364 7.97 -62.30 35.32
N VAL A 365 9.28 -62.49 35.47
CA VAL A 365 10.29 -61.46 35.15
C VAL A 365 10.36 -61.23 33.64
N LEU A 366 10.32 -62.31 32.85
CA LEU A 366 10.32 -62.23 31.38
C LEU A 366 9.04 -61.55 30.86
N PHE A 367 7.88 -61.92 31.41
CA PHE A 367 6.60 -61.33 31.07
C PHE A 367 6.55 -59.83 31.43
N ARG A 368 6.98 -59.46 32.64
CA ARG A 368 7.13 -58.06 33.04
C ARG A 368 8.01 -57.30 32.06
N SER A 369 9.16 -57.87 31.70
CA SER A 369 10.11 -57.23 30.81
C SER A 369 9.55 -57.03 29.39
N LEU A 370 8.79 -57.98 28.87
CA LEU A 370 8.09 -57.85 27.60
C LEU A 370 7.05 -56.73 27.65
N GLN A 371 6.24 -56.70 28.72
CA GLN A 371 5.22 -55.67 28.91
C GLN A 371 5.84 -54.27 29.05
N LYS A 372 6.97 -54.15 29.77
CA LYS A 372 7.69 -52.90 29.92
C LYS A 372 8.23 -52.39 28.58
N LEU A 373 8.87 -53.27 27.80
CA LEU A 373 9.33 -52.93 26.45
C LEU A 373 8.18 -52.50 25.54
N LEU A 374 7.02 -53.17 25.63
CA LEU A 374 5.82 -52.80 24.88
C LEU A 374 5.33 -51.39 25.25
N ILE A 375 5.21 -51.10 26.54
CA ILE A 375 4.79 -49.79 27.04
C ILE A 375 5.77 -48.69 26.61
N ASP A 376 7.07 -48.92 26.78
CA ASP A 376 8.10 -47.94 26.43
C ASP A 376 8.11 -47.69 24.91
N THR A 377 7.92 -48.73 24.10
CA THR A 377 7.83 -48.60 22.63
C THR A 377 6.58 -47.83 22.23
N ALA A 378 5.41 -48.16 22.77
CA ALA A 378 4.13 -47.51 22.47
C ALA A 378 4.08 -46.05 22.94
N THR A 379 4.80 -45.71 24.00
CA THR A 379 4.90 -44.32 24.49
C THR A 379 5.89 -43.50 23.66
N SER A 380 6.86 -44.15 23.01
CA SER A 380 7.87 -43.48 22.19
C SER A 380 7.45 -43.23 20.73
N GLU A 381 6.46 -43.97 20.24
CA GLU A 381 5.82 -43.78 18.92
C GLU A 381 4.76 -42.68 18.96
#